data_AF-A0A8H5IL20-F1
#
_entry.id   AF-A0A8H5IL20-F1
#
_cell.length_a   1.000
_cell.length_b   1.000
_cell.length_c   1.000
_cell.angle_alpha   90.00
_cell.angle_beta   90.00
_cell.angle_gamma   90.00
#
_symmetry.space_group_name_H-M   'P 1'
#
loop_
_entity.id
_entity.type
_entity.pdbx_description
1 polymer ?
#
loop_
_entity_poly.entity_id
_entity_poly.type
_entity_poly.pdbx_seq_one_letter_code
_entity_poly.pdbx_strand_id
1 'polypeptide(L)'
;MTIRLAFRKESGHILGAQMIGKSGVDKRIDVLATAMQFGSTVFDLEYLELGYAPSYGSAKYAVNMVGFVASNVLRGDCKIVQAEELTREKLDKLQVVDVRSPAEFARGHLYQAVNLPLNNLRQQLATLDRSRSTLVYCQVGYRGYSAYCILR
;
A
#
# COMPACT_ATOMS: atom_id res chain seq x y z
N MET A 1 10.31 4.80 7.49
CA MET A 1 10.92 4.81 6.14
C MET A 1 9.78 4.69 5.16
N THR A 2 9.80 5.51 4.11
CA THR A 2 8.74 5.59 3.11
C THR A 2 9.37 5.50 1.74
N ILE A 3 8.77 4.70 0.85
CA ILE A 3 9.23 4.47 -0.52
C ILE A 3 8.09 4.84 -1.46
N ARG A 4 8.39 5.62 -2.50
CA ARG A 4 7.52 5.84 -3.65
C ARG A 4 8.20 5.27 -4.88
N LEU A 5 7.51 4.39 -5.59
CA LEU A 5 7.98 3.76 -6.82
C LEU A 5 7.09 4.19 -7.97
N ALA A 6 7.70 4.72 -9.03
CA ALA A 6 7.03 5.00 -10.30
C ALA A 6 7.39 3.91 -11.30
N PHE A 7 6.39 3.37 -12.00
CA PHE A 7 6.57 2.30 -12.97
C PHE A 7 5.59 2.44 -14.13
N ARG A 8 5.95 1.86 -15.27
CA ARG A 8 5.11 1.83 -16.47
C ARG A 8 3.97 0.82 -16.28
N LYS A 9 2.73 1.23 -16.57
CA LYS A 9 1.55 0.38 -16.34
C LYS A 9 1.51 -0.84 -17.26
N GLU A 10 1.99 -0.70 -18.48
CA GLU A 10 1.88 -1.75 -19.50
C GLU A 10 2.91 -2.86 -19.31
N SER A 11 4.13 -2.51 -18.87
CA SER A 11 5.26 -3.43 -18.81
C SER A 11 5.83 -3.66 -17.43
N GLY A 12 5.40 -2.89 -16.42
CA GLY A 12 5.98 -2.93 -15.08
C GLY A 12 7.41 -2.41 -14.99
N HIS A 13 7.99 -1.84 -16.05
CA HIS A 13 9.33 -1.26 -16.00
C HIS A 13 9.42 -0.15 -14.95
N ILE A 14 10.48 -0.18 -14.15
CA ILE A 14 10.69 0.81 -13.10
C ILE A 14 11.18 2.12 -13.76
N LEU A 15 10.46 3.21 -13.51
CA LEU A 15 10.76 4.54 -14.05
C LEU A 15 11.54 5.41 -13.07
N GLY A 16 11.37 5.16 -11.78
CA GLY A 16 12.04 5.91 -10.73
C GLY A 16 11.61 5.50 -9.33
N ALA A 17 12.46 5.79 -8.35
CA ALA A 17 12.18 5.58 -6.94
C ALA A 17 12.58 6.80 -6.12
N GLN A 18 11.80 7.06 -5.07
CA GLN A 18 12.09 8.08 -4.05
C GLN A 18 11.99 7.43 -2.69
N MET A 19 12.88 7.80 -1.77
CA MET A 19 12.89 7.21 -0.44
C MET A 19 13.30 8.22 0.63
N ILE A 20 12.61 8.17 1.77
CA ILE A 20 12.93 8.98 2.96
C ILE A 20 12.86 8.10 4.21
N GLY A 21 13.80 8.30 5.13
CA GLY A 21 13.89 7.52 6.37
C GLY A 21 15.14 7.86 7.16
N LYS A 22 15.17 7.45 8.43
CA LYS A 22 16.28 7.73 9.35
C LYS A 22 17.50 6.84 9.13
N SER A 23 17.32 5.65 8.56
CA SER A 23 18.40 4.67 8.41
C SER A 23 18.14 3.74 7.22
N GLY A 24 19.23 3.37 6.54
CA GLY A 24 19.25 2.34 5.52
C GLY A 24 18.60 2.72 4.19
N VAL A 25 18.31 4.01 3.99
CA VAL A 25 17.73 4.56 2.75
C VAL A 25 18.69 4.37 1.57
N ASP A 26 19.95 4.74 1.78
CA ASP A 26 21.10 4.52 0.90
C ASP A 26 21.12 3.11 0.31
N LYS A 27 21.11 2.07 1.16
CA LYS A 27 21.19 0.70 0.67
C LYS A 27 20.00 0.30 -0.21
N ARG A 28 18.78 0.76 0.09
CA ARG A 28 17.60 0.38 -0.71
C ARG A 28 17.53 1.19 -1.99
N ILE A 29 17.95 2.46 -1.99
CA ILE A 29 17.98 3.26 -3.21
C ILE A 29 19.03 2.73 -4.18
N ASP A 30 20.18 2.24 -3.69
CA ASP A 30 21.20 1.59 -4.54
C ASP A 30 20.68 0.31 -5.20
N VAL A 31 19.94 -0.52 -4.45
CA VAL A 31 19.30 -1.73 -5.02
C VAL A 31 18.28 -1.36 -6.11
N LEU A 32 17.45 -0.35 -5.87
CA LEU A 32 16.44 0.09 -6.85
C LEU A 32 17.11 0.74 -8.08
N ALA A 33 18.16 1.55 -7.88
CA ALA A 33 18.94 2.14 -8.96
C ALA A 33 19.62 1.06 -9.81
N THR A 34 20.17 0.03 -9.17
CA THR A 34 20.73 -1.14 -9.85
C THR A 34 19.66 -1.86 -10.66
N ALA A 35 18.51 -2.20 -10.07
CA ALA A 35 17.41 -2.84 -10.78
C ALA A 35 16.95 -2.03 -12.00
N MET A 36 16.83 -0.70 -11.84
CA MET A 36 16.51 0.21 -12.96
C MET A 36 17.56 0.17 -14.07
N GLN A 37 18.86 0.19 -13.71
CA GLN A 37 19.97 0.14 -14.67
C GLN A 37 19.94 -1.14 -15.52
N PHE A 38 19.51 -2.27 -14.94
CA PHE A 38 19.36 -3.54 -15.63
C PHE A 38 18.00 -3.71 -16.33
N GLY A 39 17.16 -2.68 -16.37
CA GLY A 39 15.85 -2.73 -17.05
C GLY A 39 14.84 -3.63 -16.34
N SER A 40 15.02 -3.89 -15.05
CA SER A 40 14.10 -4.73 -14.27
C SER A 40 12.71 -4.10 -14.16
N THR A 41 11.75 -4.98 -13.93
CA THR A 41 10.34 -4.67 -13.69
C THR A 41 10.00 -4.77 -12.20
N VAL A 42 8.81 -4.29 -11.84
CA VAL A 42 8.28 -4.45 -10.48
C VAL A 42 8.08 -5.91 -10.06
N PHE A 43 7.93 -6.82 -11.03
CA PHE A 43 7.80 -8.25 -10.78
C PHE A 43 9.15 -8.85 -10.35
N ASP A 44 10.26 -8.41 -10.93
CA ASP A 44 11.60 -8.87 -10.56
C ASP A 44 11.95 -8.49 -9.12
N LEU A 45 11.45 -7.34 -8.64
CA LEU A 45 11.63 -6.91 -7.24
C LEU A 45 11.05 -7.90 -6.23
N GLU A 46 10.01 -8.66 -6.59
CA GLU A 46 9.42 -9.68 -5.73
C GLU A 46 10.40 -10.84 -5.45
N TYR A 47 11.30 -11.10 -6.40
CA TYR A 47 12.22 -12.24 -6.39
C TYR A 47 13.67 -11.87 -6.00
N LEU A 48 13.96 -10.59 -5.76
CA LEU A 48 15.29 -10.18 -5.30
C LEU A 48 15.65 -10.86 -3.97
N GLU A 49 16.70 -11.67 -4.02
CA GLU A 49 17.28 -12.34 -2.85
C GLU A 49 18.35 -11.44 -2.22
N LEU A 50 17.96 -10.74 -1.16
CA LEU A 50 18.81 -9.77 -0.47
C LEU A 50 19.32 -10.33 0.85
N GLY A 51 20.55 -9.96 1.23
CA GLY A 51 21.16 -10.41 2.48
C GLY A 51 20.29 -10.07 3.70
N TYR A 52 19.93 -11.10 4.47
CA TYR A 52 19.08 -10.98 5.65
C TYR A 52 19.77 -11.52 6.91
N ALA A 53 19.81 -10.67 7.93
CA ALA A 53 19.91 -11.03 9.33
C ALA A 53 19.10 -10.00 10.13
N PRO A 54 18.70 -10.29 11.38
CA PRO A 54 17.90 -9.37 12.20
C PRO A 54 18.52 -7.96 12.34
N SER A 55 19.85 -7.85 12.33
CA SER A 55 20.59 -6.59 12.40
C SER A 55 20.53 -5.74 11.11
N TYR A 56 20.20 -6.33 9.96
CA TYR A 56 20.31 -5.68 8.64
C TYR A 56 18.98 -5.44 7.92
N GLY A 57 17.91 -6.13 8.35
CA GLY A 57 16.58 -5.94 7.80
C GLY A 57 15.58 -7.02 8.20
N SER A 58 14.64 -7.27 7.30
CA SER A 58 13.51 -8.21 7.50
C SER A 58 13.53 -9.27 6.40
N ALA A 59 12.91 -10.42 6.67
CA ALA A 59 12.85 -11.53 5.72
C ALA A 59 12.26 -11.13 4.36
N LYS A 60 11.30 -10.20 4.34
CA LYS A 60 10.90 -9.47 3.13
C LYS A 60 11.48 -8.07 3.22
N TYR A 61 12.38 -7.75 2.31
CA TYR A 61 13.01 -6.44 2.28
C TYR A 61 12.02 -5.36 1.84
N ALA A 62 12.28 -4.11 2.20
CA ALA A 62 11.41 -3.00 1.77
C ALA A 62 11.33 -2.89 0.23
N VAL A 63 12.39 -3.31 -0.48
CA VAL A 63 12.40 -3.42 -1.94
C VAL A 63 11.44 -4.51 -2.43
N ASN A 64 11.43 -5.69 -1.80
CA ASN A 64 10.45 -6.73 -2.16
C ASN A 64 9.03 -6.26 -1.85
N MET A 65 8.82 -5.58 -0.72
CA MET A 65 7.50 -5.07 -0.32
C MET A 65 6.93 -4.08 -1.33
N VAL A 66 7.73 -3.15 -1.86
CA VAL A 66 7.25 -2.23 -2.90
C VAL A 66 7.01 -2.94 -4.24
N GLY A 67 7.81 -3.98 -4.55
CA GLY A 67 7.57 -4.90 -5.66
C GLY A 67 6.22 -5.60 -5.58
N PHE A 68 5.89 -6.20 -4.42
CA PHE A 68 4.59 -6.83 -4.19
C PHE A 68 3.43 -5.84 -4.34
N VAL A 69 3.54 -4.64 -3.78
CA VAL A 69 2.48 -3.62 -3.89
C VAL A 69 2.26 -3.21 -5.34
N ALA A 70 3.32 -2.92 -6.08
CA ALA A 70 3.23 -2.52 -7.47
C ALA A 70 2.71 -3.65 -8.38
N SER A 71 3.19 -4.87 -8.17
CA SER A 71 2.76 -6.04 -8.93
C SER A 71 1.31 -6.41 -8.65
N ASN A 72 0.83 -6.27 -7.41
CA ASN A 72 -0.60 -6.44 -7.09
C ASN A 72 -1.49 -5.44 -7.84
N VAL A 73 -1.00 -4.21 -8.07
CA VAL A 73 -1.72 -3.22 -8.90
C VAL A 73 -1.76 -3.67 -10.36
N LEU A 74 -0.63 -4.12 -10.92
CA LEU A 74 -0.55 -4.54 -12.32
C LEU A 74 -1.34 -5.82 -12.63
N ARG A 75 -1.36 -6.78 -11.69
CA ARG A 75 -2.15 -8.01 -11.80
C ARG A 75 -3.65 -7.76 -11.60
N GLY A 76 -4.06 -6.56 -11.20
CA GLY A 76 -5.46 -6.23 -10.87
C GLY A 76 -5.92 -6.78 -9.53
N ASP A 77 -5.00 -7.31 -8.71
CA ASP A 77 -5.30 -7.84 -7.39
C ASP A 77 -5.68 -6.75 -6.39
N CYS A 78 -5.21 -5.53 -6.60
CA CYS A 78 -5.49 -4.38 -5.75
C CYS A 78 -5.74 -3.11 -6.57
N LYS A 79 -6.86 -2.42 -6.29
CA LYS A 79 -7.13 -1.08 -6.83
C LYS A 79 -6.73 -0.03 -5.79
N ILE A 80 -5.78 0.82 -6.14
CA ILE A 80 -5.29 1.90 -5.28
C ILE A 80 -5.85 3.24 -5.76
N VAL A 81 -6.33 4.05 -4.81
CA VAL A 81 -6.64 5.47 -5.01
C VAL A 81 -5.52 6.29 -4.37
N GLN A 82 -4.97 7.26 -5.11
CA GLN A 82 -3.91 8.11 -4.60
C GLN A 82 -4.47 9.21 -3.69
N ALA A 83 -3.66 9.68 -2.74
CA ALA A 83 -4.09 10.66 -1.75
C ALA A 83 -4.57 11.97 -2.41
N GLU A 84 -3.92 12.37 -3.50
CA GLU A 84 -4.23 13.58 -4.26
C GLU A 84 -5.60 13.51 -4.94
N GLU A 85 -6.13 12.30 -5.16
CA GLU A 85 -7.45 12.10 -5.76
C GLU A 85 -8.59 12.17 -4.74
N LEU A 86 -8.30 12.16 -3.43
CA LEU A 86 -9.30 12.09 -2.36
C LEU A 86 -9.88 13.47 -2.02
N THR A 87 -10.57 14.09 -2.99
CA THR A 87 -11.35 15.31 -2.75
C THR A 87 -12.63 15.02 -1.97
N ARG A 88 -13.21 16.03 -1.31
CA ARG A 88 -14.49 15.87 -0.59
C ARG A 88 -15.60 15.34 -1.50
N GLU A 89 -15.72 15.89 -2.70
CA GLU A 89 -16.69 15.45 -3.71
C GLU A 89 -16.54 13.97 -4.11
N LYS A 90 -15.31 13.45 -4.13
CA LYS A 90 -15.06 12.03 -4.40
C LYS A 90 -15.43 11.18 -3.19
N LEU A 91 -15.08 11.63 -1.97
CA LEU A 91 -15.41 10.95 -0.72
C LEU A 91 -16.92 10.86 -0.49
N ASP A 92 -17.69 11.91 -0.83
CA ASP A 92 -19.16 11.92 -0.74
C ASP A 92 -19.82 10.78 -1.52
N LYS A 93 -19.19 10.37 -2.64
CA LYS A 93 -19.70 9.30 -3.52
C LYS A 93 -19.30 7.90 -3.03
N LEU A 94 -18.43 7.80 -2.02
CA LEU A 94 -17.84 6.56 -1.56
C LEU A 94 -18.32 6.22 -0.15
N GLN A 95 -18.33 4.93 0.16
CA GLN A 95 -18.41 4.46 1.54
C GLN A 95 -16.98 4.40 2.09
N VAL A 96 -16.60 5.39 2.91
CA VAL A 96 -15.22 5.52 3.43
C VAL A 96 -15.10 4.76 4.75
N VAL A 97 -14.19 3.79 4.81
CA VAL A 97 -14.02 2.90 5.96
C VAL A 97 -12.58 2.96 6.46
N ASP A 98 -12.42 3.41 7.71
CA ASP A 98 -11.14 3.43 8.41
C ASP A 98 -10.99 2.16 9.25
N VAL A 99 -10.04 1.29 8.88
CA VAL A 99 -9.83 0.01 9.58
C VAL A 99 -8.79 0.05 10.69
N ARG A 100 -8.38 1.25 11.12
CA ARG A 100 -7.49 1.46 12.27
C ARG A 100 -8.26 1.25 13.59
N SER A 101 -7.52 1.26 14.70
CA SER A 101 -8.13 1.24 16.03
C SER A 101 -8.94 2.52 16.32
N PRO A 102 -9.92 2.48 17.23
CA PRO A 102 -10.68 3.67 17.61
C PRO A 102 -9.79 4.82 18.12
N ALA A 103 -8.72 4.49 18.84
CA ALA A 103 -7.75 5.48 19.33
C ALA A 103 -6.97 6.16 18.19
N GLU A 104 -6.64 5.44 17.11
CA GLU A 104 -6.04 6.02 15.92
C GLU A 104 -7.03 6.92 15.15
N PHE A 105 -8.28 6.49 15.06
CA PHE A 105 -9.36 7.23 14.39
C PHE A 105 -9.67 8.56 15.11
N ALA A 106 -9.68 8.55 16.44
CA ALA A 106 -9.93 9.74 17.26
C ALA A 106 -8.86 10.83 17.11
N ARG A 107 -7.64 10.49 16.68
CA ARG A 107 -6.56 11.47 16.42
C ARG A 107 -6.69 12.20 15.08
N GLY A 108 -7.72 11.89 14.31
CA GLY A 108 -7.96 12.43 12.98
C GLY A 108 -8.19 11.32 11.97
N HIS A 109 -9.14 11.55 11.08
CA HIS A 109 -9.59 10.60 10.07
C HIS A 109 -10.08 11.36 8.83
N LEU A 110 -10.27 10.64 7.72
CA LEU A 110 -10.79 11.23 6.49
C LEU A 110 -12.25 11.69 6.68
N TYR A 111 -12.64 12.71 5.92
CA TYR A 111 -14.02 13.19 5.89
C TYR A 111 -14.98 12.03 5.57
N GLN A 112 -16.08 11.93 6.34
CA GLN A 112 -17.10 10.85 6.27
C GLN A 112 -16.61 9.42 6.54
N ALA A 113 -15.39 9.23 7.04
CA ALA A 113 -14.91 7.91 7.39
C ALA A 113 -15.70 7.32 8.55
N VAL A 114 -16.13 6.06 8.41
CA VAL A 114 -16.66 5.24 9.50
C VAL A 114 -15.53 4.36 10.01
N ASN A 115 -15.34 4.31 11.33
CA ASN A 115 -14.34 3.42 11.92
C ASN A 115 -14.86 2.00 12.03
N LEU A 116 -14.22 1.06 11.33
CA LEU A 116 -14.51 -0.36 11.38
C LEU A 116 -13.19 -1.15 11.51
N PRO A 117 -12.65 -1.30 12.73
CA PRO A 117 -11.33 -1.88 12.95
C PRO A 117 -11.17 -3.25 12.27
N LEU A 118 -10.02 -3.49 11.65
CA LEU A 118 -9.77 -4.69 10.83
C LEU A 118 -10.16 -6.01 11.52
N ASN A 119 -9.88 -6.13 12.83
CA ASN A 119 -10.16 -7.35 13.59
C ASN A 119 -11.66 -7.65 13.70
N ASN A 120 -12.51 -6.62 13.65
CA ASN A 120 -13.96 -6.73 13.77
C ASN A 120 -14.66 -6.71 12.39
N LEU A 121 -13.94 -6.29 11.34
CA LEU A 121 -14.48 -6.10 10.00
C LEU A 121 -15.29 -7.30 9.49
N ARG A 122 -14.76 -8.52 9.65
CA ARG A 122 -15.43 -9.75 9.17
C ARG A 122 -16.78 -10.00 9.86
N GLN A 123 -16.89 -9.71 11.15
CA GLN A 123 -18.13 -9.92 11.91
C GLN A 123 -19.17 -8.83 11.60
N GLN A 124 -18.70 -7.66 11.15
CA GLN A 124 -19.52 -6.48 10.93
C GLN A 124 -19.74 -6.19 9.44
N LEU A 125 -19.47 -7.13 8.52
CA LEU A 125 -19.66 -6.93 7.09
C LEU A 125 -21.10 -6.53 6.70
N ALA A 126 -22.08 -6.95 7.49
CA ALA A 126 -23.48 -6.62 7.25
C ALA A 126 -23.81 -5.12 7.45
N THR A 127 -22.95 -4.35 8.12
CA THR A 127 -23.16 -2.91 8.31
C THR A 127 -22.75 -2.09 7.09
N LEU A 128 -22.01 -2.69 6.15
CA LEU A 128 -21.56 -2.04 4.92
C LEU A 128 -22.63 -2.18 3.83
N ASP A 129 -22.95 -1.06 3.18
CA ASP A 129 -23.84 -1.06 2.03
C ASP A 129 -23.12 -1.64 0.80
N ARG A 130 -23.58 -2.80 0.34
CA ARG A 130 -23.00 -3.52 -0.81
C ARG A 130 -23.29 -2.85 -2.16
N SER A 131 -24.25 -1.93 -2.22
CA SER A 131 -24.57 -1.18 -3.44
C SER A 131 -23.58 -0.04 -3.70
N ARG A 132 -22.83 0.38 -2.68
CA ARG A 132 -21.89 1.51 -2.74
C ARG A 132 -20.45 1.04 -2.89
N SER A 133 -19.68 1.81 -3.67
CA SER A 133 -18.22 1.60 -3.77
C SER A 133 -17.55 1.95 -2.45
N THR A 134 -16.77 1.01 -1.91
CA THR A 134 -16.12 1.17 -0.60
C THR A 134 -14.64 1.55 -0.75
N LEU A 135 -14.24 2.63 -0.10
CA LEU A 135 -12.84 3.01 0.07
C LEU A 135 -12.36 2.57 1.46
N VAL A 136 -11.45 1.61 1.51
CA VAL A 136 -10.80 1.19 2.77
C VAL A 136 -9.42 1.81 2.90
N TYR A 137 -9.08 2.30 4.08
CA TYR A 137 -7.74 2.77 4.37
C TYR A 137 -7.31 2.44 5.79
N CYS A 138 -6.00 2.51 6.03
CA CYS A 138 -5.43 2.43 7.36
C CYS A 138 -4.25 3.40 7.48
N GLN A 139 -3.39 3.22 8.48
CA GLN A 139 -2.28 4.14 8.71
C GLN A 139 -1.22 4.13 7.59
N VAL A 140 -0.90 2.95 7.05
CA VAL A 140 0.23 2.75 6.11
C VAL A 140 -0.11 1.82 4.94
N GLY A 141 -1.40 1.57 4.69
CA GLY A 141 -1.87 0.70 3.62
C GLY A 141 -1.91 -0.80 3.93
N TYR A 142 -1.06 -1.34 4.83
CA TYR A 142 -1.02 -2.80 5.09
C TYR A 142 -2.36 -3.39 5.59
N ARG A 143 -2.89 -2.87 6.71
CA ARG A 143 -4.22 -3.27 7.21
C ARG A 143 -5.35 -2.95 6.21
N GLY A 144 -5.19 -1.87 5.43
CA GLY A 144 -6.14 -1.48 4.39
C GLY A 144 -6.18 -2.50 3.25
N TYR A 145 -5.02 -3.04 2.84
CA TYR A 145 -4.93 -4.13 1.88
C TYR A 145 -5.57 -5.42 2.41
N SER A 146 -5.33 -5.78 3.69
CA SER A 146 -6.03 -6.92 4.30
C SER A 146 -7.55 -6.74 4.31
N ALA A 147 -8.03 -5.54 4.63
CA ALA A 147 -9.46 -5.22 4.55
C ALA A 147 -9.99 -5.30 3.12
N TYR A 148 -9.24 -4.76 2.14
CA TYR A 148 -9.57 -4.86 0.73
C TYR A 148 -9.75 -6.32 0.30
N CYS A 149 -8.83 -7.22 0.68
CA CYS A 149 -8.95 -8.65 0.37
C CYS A 149 -10.13 -9.34 1.06
N ILE A 150 -10.61 -8.84 2.20
CA ILE A 150 -11.80 -9.36 2.89
C ILE A 150 -13.07 -8.94 2.16
N LEU A 151 -13.08 -7.75 1.56
CA LEU A 151 -14.24 -7.16 0.89
C LEU A 151 -14.34 -7.47 -0.60
N ARG A 152 -13.29 -8.04 -1.19
CA ARG A 152 -13.23 -8.43 -2.61
C ARG A 152 -14.11 -9.64 -2.91
#